data_AF-A0A1W6B4A3-F1
#
_entry.id   AF-A0A1W6B4A3-F1
#
_cell.length_a   1.000
_cell.length_b   1.000
_cell.length_c   1.000
_cell.angle_alpha   90.00
_cell.angle_beta   90.00
_cell.angle_gamma   90.00
#
_symmetry.space_group_name_H-M   'P 1'
#
loop_
_entity.id
_entity.type
_entity.pdbx_description
1 polymer ?
#
loop_
_entity_poly.entity_id
_entity_poly.type
_entity_poly.pdbx_seq_one_letter_code
_entity_poly.pdbx_strand_id
1 'polypeptide(L)'
;MKAIKNFVADSAVSLVKNAVAVSVLSLISFGGFAQSISATAATLDSAEAKIAAQAVQAGASYKITGARVNNGAYVTAVLSK
;
A
#
# COMPACT_ATOMS: atom_id res chain seq x y z
N MET A 1 47.87 13.26 -13.97
CA MET A 1 46.49 13.77 -13.78
C MET A 1 45.35 12.80 -14.16
N LYS A 2 45.58 11.72 -14.93
CA LYS A 2 44.49 10.82 -15.40
C LYS A 2 43.94 9.88 -14.31
N ALA A 3 44.77 9.46 -13.36
CA ALA A 3 44.36 8.59 -12.24
C ALA A 3 43.40 9.25 -11.24
N ILE A 4 43.56 10.56 -10.98
CA ILE A 4 42.72 11.31 -10.03
C ILE A 4 41.29 11.47 -10.57
N LYS A 5 41.14 11.64 -11.90
CA LYS A 5 39.82 11.78 -12.55
C LYS A 5 39.01 10.48 -12.49
N ASN A 6 39.65 9.32 -12.62
CA ASN A 6 38.99 8.01 -12.51
C ASN A 6 38.54 7.71 -11.09
N PHE A 7 39.31 8.09 -10.06
CA PHE A 7 38.93 7.91 -8.66
C PHE A 7 37.69 8.73 -8.26
N VAL A 8 37.60 9.98 -8.75
CA VAL A 8 36.43 10.85 -8.53
C VAL A 8 35.19 10.33 -9.25
N ALA A 9 35.35 9.81 -10.47
CA ALA A 9 34.25 9.20 -11.22
C ALA A 9 33.71 7.93 -10.53
N ASP A 10 34.60 7.07 -10.01
CA ASP A 10 34.23 5.83 -9.30
C ASP A 10 33.49 6.11 -7.97
N SER A 11 33.97 7.13 -7.24
CA SER A 11 33.35 7.61 -5.99
C SER A 11 31.96 8.23 -6.22
N ALA A 12 31.78 8.96 -7.32
CA ALA A 12 30.49 9.53 -7.69
C ALA A 12 29.49 8.44 -8.14
N VAL A 13 29.95 7.42 -8.86
CA VAL A 13 29.13 6.27 -9.26
C VAL A 13 28.67 5.48 -8.03
N SER A 14 29.54 5.29 -7.02
CA SER A 14 29.20 4.72 -5.72
C SER A 14 28.09 5.49 -4.98
N LEU A 15 28.20 6.82 -4.90
CA LEU A 15 27.19 7.68 -4.26
C LEU A 15 25.84 7.61 -4.96
N VAL A 16 25.82 7.64 -6.29
CA VAL A 16 24.58 7.51 -7.08
C VAL A 16 23.94 6.15 -6.87
N LYS A 17 24.73 5.07 -6.85
CA LYS A 17 24.24 3.71 -6.62
C LYS A 17 23.60 3.56 -5.24
N ASN A 18 24.18 4.19 -4.23
CA ASN A 18 23.64 4.22 -2.87
C ASN A 18 22.36 5.07 -2.79
N ALA A 19 22.29 6.22 -3.46
CA ALA A 19 21.09 7.05 -3.49
C ALA A 19 19.91 6.35 -4.17
N VAL A 20 20.16 5.61 -5.26
CA VAL A 20 19.15 4.77 -5.92
C VAL A 20 18.71 3.60 -5.03
N ALA A 21 19.65 2.97 -4.30
CA ALA A 21 19.29 1.92 -3.36
C ALA A 21 18.43 2.43 -2.19
N VAL A 22 18.74 3.61 -1.65
CA VAL A 22 17.98 4.24 -0.55
C VAL A 22 16.57 4.64 -0.99
N SER A 23 16.39 5.14 -2.22
CA SER A 23 15.07 5.50 -2.73
C SER A 23 14.20 4.27 -3.03
N VAL A 24 14.78 3.17 -3.51
CA VAL A 24 14.05 1.91 -3.66
C VAL A 24 13.67 1.32 -2.29
N LEU A 25 14.60 1.32 -1.33
CA LEU A 25 14.35 0.78 0.02
C LEU A 25 13.29 1.57 0.78
N SER A 26 13.26 2.90 0.64
CA SER A 26 12.23 3.73 1.26
C SER A 26 10.84 3.48 0.69
N LEU A 27 10.70 3.27 -0.63
CA LEU A 27 9.41 2.93 -1.25
C LEU A 27 8.85 1.59 -0.75
N ILE A 28 9.71 0.60 -0.51
CA ILE A 28 9.30 -0.71 0.05
C ILE A 28 8.82 -0.54 1.49
N SER A 29 9.47 0.33 2.28
CA SER A 29 9.13 0.55 3.69
C SER A 29 7.75 1.20 3.90
N PHE A 30 7.20 1.90 2.90
CA PHE A 30 5.85 2.46 2.94
C PHE A 30 4.80 1.59 2.23
N GLY A 31 5.18 0.45 1.64
CA GLY A 31 4.25 -0.42 0.89
C GLY A 31 3.40 -1.36 1.76
N GLY A 32 3.70 -1.48 3.06
CA GLY A 32 3.11 -2.47 3.96
C GLY A 32 1.77 -2.07 4.61
N PHE A 33 1.12 -0.99 4.17
CA PHE A 33 -0.15 -0.58 4.78
C PHE A 33 -1.32 -1.41 4.25
N ALA A 34 -1.96 -2.17 5.14
CA ALA A 34 -3.27 -2.75 4.85
C ALA A 34 -4.29 -1.60 4.69
N GLN A 35 -4.87 -1.48 3.49
CA GLN A 35 -5.81 -0.40 3.19
C GLN A 35 -7.15 -0.70 3.88
N SER A 36 -7.51 0.10 4.88
CA SER A 36 -8.82 -0.02 5.54
C SER A 36 -9.88 0.69 4.71
N ILE A 37 -10.96 -0.02 4.37
CA ILE A 37 -12.13 0.50 3.68
C ILE A 37 -13.38 0.33 4.55
N SER A 38 -14.37 1.21 4.35
CA SER A 38 -15.66 1.15 5.01
C SER A 38 -16.79 1.23 4.00
N ALA A 39 -17.88 0.53 4.28
CA ALA A 39 -19.09 0.54 3.48
C ALA A 39 -20.32 0.66 4.37
N THR A 40 -21.29 1.42 3.90
CA THR A 40 -22.58 1.59 4.56
C THR A 40 -23.71 1.16 3.63
N ALA A 41 -24.67 0.42 4.15
CA ALA A 41 -25.86 -0.01 3.43
C ALA A 41 -27.04 -0.26 4.39
N ALA A 42 -28.21 -0.59 3.83
CA ALA A 42 -29.40 -0.91 4.63
C ALA A 42 -29.28 -2.28 5.34
N THR A 43 -28.53 -3.23 4.75
CA THR A 43 -28.31 -4.58 5.29
C THR A 43 -26.84 -4.94 5.31
N LEU A 44 -26.44 -5.89 6.16
CA LEU A 44 -25.06 -6.38 6.24
C LEU A 44 -24.59 -6.93 4.89
N ASP A 45 -25.41 -7.76 4.24
CA ASP A 45 -25.09 -8.32 2.92
C ASP A 45 -24.83 -7.24 1.87
N SER A 46 -25.63 -6.18 1.88
CA SER A 46 -25.46 -5.05 0.95
C SER A 46 -24.17 -4.26 1.24
N ALA A 47 -23.79 -4.13 2.51
CA ALA A 47 -22.55 -3.48 2.91
C ALA A 47 -21.33 -4.35 2.56
N GLU A 48 -21.43 -5.66 2.78
CA GLU A 48 -20.39 -6.62 2.40
C GLU A 48 -20.21 -6.70 0.88
N ALA A 49 -21.29 -6.73 0.10
CA ALA A 49 -21.21 -6.71 -1.36
C ALA A 49 -20.45 -5.47 -1.88
N LYS A 50 -20.61 -4.32 -1.22
CA LYS A 50 -19.84 -3.10 -1.54
C LYS A 50 -18.36 -3.23 -1.18
N ILE A 51 -18.03 -3.83 -0.03
CA ILE A 51 -16.65 -4.12 0.37
C ILE A 51 -16.00 -5.07 -0.63
N ALA A 52 -16.70 -6.15 -1.00
CA ALA A 52 -16.22 -7.14 -1.97
C ALA A 52 -15.98 -6.52 -3.34
N ALA A 53 -16.90 -5.68 -3.83
CA ALA A 53 -16.73 -4.95 -5.08
C ALA A 53 -15.50 -4.02 -5.04
N GLN A 54 -15.29 -3.28 -3.95
CA GLN A 54 -14.11 -2.43 -3.78
C GLN A 54 -12.82 -3.24 -3.72
N ALA A 55 -12.84 -4.40 -3.06
CA ALA A 55 -11.69 -5.30 -2.98
C ALA A 55 -11.29 -5.84 -4.35
N VAL A 56 -12.27 -6.29 -5.14
CA VAL A 56 -12.07 -6.75 -6.53
C VAL A 56 -11.53 -5.62 -7.41
N GLN A 57 -12.09 -4.41 -7.30
CA GLN A 57 -11.58 -3.24 -8.03
C GLN A 57 -10.14 -2.88 -7.64
N ALA A 58 -9.79 -3.04 -6.37
CA ALA A 58 -8.44 -2.82 -5.88
C ALA A 58 -7.46 -3.96 -6.20
N GLY A 59 -7.95 -5.08 -6.75
CA GLY A 59 -7.16 -6.29 -6.98
C GLY A 59 -6.63 -6.88 -5.68
N ALA A 60 -7.40 -6.79 -4.59
CA ALA A 60 -7.02 -7.20 -3.25
C ALA A 60 -8.05 -8.17 -2.66
N SER A 61 -7.60 -9.03 -1.75
CA SER A 61 -8.47 -9.77 -0.85
C SER A 61 -8.97 -8.84 0.26
N TYR A 62 -10.15 -9.11 0.82
CA TYR A 62 -10.69 -8.34 1.93
C TYR A 62 -10.90 -9.21 3.16
N LYS A 63 -10.76 -8.60 4.33
CA LYS A 63 -11.16 -9.18 5.61
C LYS A 63 -11.94 -8.17 6.41
N ILE A 64 -13.17 -8.51 6.75
CA ILE A 64 -14.02 -7.72 7.63
C ILE A 64 -13.35 -7.65 9.02
N THR A 65 -13.16 -6.45 9.55
CA THR A 65 -12.59 -6.20 10.89
C THR A 65 -13.58 -5.60 11.85
N GLY A 66 -14.72 -5.11 11.34
CA GLY A 66 -15.79 -4.60 12.16
C GLY A 66 -17.09 -4.52 11.39
N ALA A 67 -18.19 -4.82 12.07
CA ALA A 67 -19.54 -4.62 11.57
C ALA A 67 -20.38 -4.03 12.69
N ARG A 68 -21.15 -2.99 12.36
CA ARG A 68 -22.10 -2.34 13.28
C ARG A 68 -23.43 -2.18 12.55
N VAL A 69 -24.49 -2.69 13.16
CA VAL A 69 -25.84 -2.56 12.64
C VAL A 69 -26.64 -1.71 13.62
N ASN A 70 -27.14 -0.58 13.14
CA ASN A 70 -28.05 0.29 13.88
C ASN A 70 -29.15 0.75 12.90
N ASN A 71 -29.25 2.05 12.59
CA ASN A 71 -30.12 2.57 11.53
C ASN A 71 -29.57 2.33 10.10
N GLY A 72 -28.97 1.15 9.89
CA GLY A 72 -28.16 0.77 8.73
C GLY A 72 -26.97 -0.10 9.15
N ALA A 73 -26.44 -0.85 8.19
CA ALA A 73 -25.24 -1.66 8.34
C ALA A 73 -24.01 -0.85 7.94
N TYR A 74 -23.06 -0.74 8.86
CA TYR A 74 -21.75 -0.14 8.68
C TYR A 74 -20.72 -1.24 8.83
N VAL A 75 -19.92 -1.45 7.80
CA VAL A 75 -18.93 -2.52 7.74
C VAL A 75 -17.58 -1.92 7.41
N THR A 76 -16.56 -2.33 8.14
CA THR A 76 -15.16 -1.99 7.89
C THR A 76 -14.39 -3.25 7.59
N ALA A 77 -13.53 -3.18 6.57
CA ALA A 77 -12.66 -4.25 6.16
C ALA A 77 -11.26 -3.72 5.86
N VAL A 78 -10.26 -4.58 6.01
CA VAL A 78 -8.91 -4.34 5.51
C VAL A 78 -8.73 -5.08 4.21
N LEU A 79 -8.16 -4.38 3.23
CA LEU A 79 -7.70 -4.94 1.98
C LEU A 79 -6.26 -5.41 2.14
N SER A 80 -5.98 -6.58 1.60
CA SER A 80 -4.65 -7.19 1.53
C SER A 80 -4.41 -7.63 0.09
N LYS A 81 -3.34 -7.10 -0.52
CA LYS A 81 -2.89 -7.49 -1.86
C LYS A 81 -2.02 -8.74 -1.79
#